data_AF-A0A9R0I0H2-F1
#
_entry.id   AF-A0A9R0I0H2-F1
#
_cell.length_a   1.000
_cell.length_b   1.000
_cell.length_c   1.000
_cell.angle_alpha   90.00
_cell.angle_beta   90.00
_cell.angle_gamma   90.00
#
_symmetry.space_group_name_H-M   'P 1'
#
loop_
_entity.id
_entity.type
_entity.pdbx_description
1 polymer ?
#
loop_
_entity_poly.entity_id
_entity_poly.type
_entity_poly.pdbx_seq_one_letter_code
_entity_poly.pdbx_strand_id
1 'polypeptide(L)'
;MRSAVCTLTSVICYQQSVSQSVSKKEQLVRKSVSQLVRRISQLEPFVASWFGSLARFIGVRASIRRIDEILGHLSKNAFDRTYTRWVWHGENFEGTRTRTRTSDSGNDVHDVHERPDVNDIPNANEGDRLGDMIRAAQDKFAENPATFEGVLKDSETPLYPGCSKYTRLSSILRLYNVKAGHGLTDQCFDEVLEVFKDMLPDDNVLASGACEAKKILIPMGLPYEKIHACPNDCVLYQNERESLKNCPVCNASRYKEKEGVPAKVLWYFPIVPKFKRLFSNADDAQKLTWHFYGRNKDGLLRHPADSPQWRFIDGKYPEFRKEKRNLRLALSTDGMNPFGSLSSMHSTWPVILVTYNLPPSLCMKRKYMMLTLLIFGPKQPGNDIDVYLAPLIDDLKILWEKGVKVFDAHQNETFNLRAMLFCTIQDFPAYGNLSGYTVKGKTACPICEDRIKGKWLKNSKKIERWLKL
;
A
#
# COMPACT_ATOMS: atom_id res chain seq x y z
N MET A 1 -34.42 -14.00 -0.12
CA MET A 1 -33.38 -13.00 0.24
C MET A 1 -32.99 -12.07 -0.92
N ARG A 2 -32.71 -12.54 -2.14
CA ARG A 2 -32.36 -11.64 -3.26
C ARG A 2 -33.51 -10.70 -3.71
N SER A 3 -34.78 -11.09 -3.58
CA SER A 3 -35.93 -10.21 -3.90
C SER A 3 -36.17 -9.09 -2.86
N ALA A 4 -35.92 -9.34 -1.56
CA ALA A 4 -36.08 -8.33 -0.52
C ALA A 4 -34.98 -7.26 -0.53
N VAL A 5 -33.75 -7.64 -0.94
CA VAL A 5 -32.64 -6.69 -1.11
C VAL A 5 -32.84 -5.85 -2.36
N CYS A 6 -33.36 -6.41 -3.47
CA CYS A 6 -33.70 -5.60 -4.65
C CYS A 6 -34.83 -4.59 -4.40
N THR A 7 -35.77 -4.87 -3.50
CA THR A 7 -36.86 -3.92 -3.16
C THR A 7 -36.33 -2.73 -2.33
N LEU A 8 -35.28 -2.92 -1.52
CA LEU A 8 -34.65 -1.86 -0.73
C LEU A 8 -33.84 -0.89 -1.61
N THR A 9 -33.18 -1.39 -2.64
CA THR A 9 -32.39 -0.54 -3.55
C THR A 9 -33.27 0.17 -4.59
N SER A 10 -34.41 -0.41 -4.98
CA SER A 10 -35.32 0.20 -5.97
C SER A 10 -36.28 1.24 -5.39
N VAL A 11 -36.65 1.16 -4.10
CA VAL A 11 -37.48 2.20 -3.46
C VAL A 11 -36.65 3.45 -3.08
N ILE A 12 -35.34 3.31 -2.85
CA ILE A 12 -34.45 4.45 -2.57
C ILE A 12 -34.06 5.19 -3.86
N CYS A 13 -34.03 4.50 -5.01
CA CYS A 13 -33.66 5.10 -6.31
C CYS A 13 -34.83 5.64 -7.14
N TYR A 14 -36.09 5.54 -6.69
CA TYR A 14 -37.23 6.03 -7.47
C TYR A 14 -38.05 7.08 -6.70
N GLN A 15 -37.50 8.30 -6.59
CA GLN A 15 -38.28 9.53 -6.60
C GLN A 15 -37.34 10.74 -6.75
N GLN A 16 -36.94 11.01 -8.01
CA GLN A 16 -36.59 12.36 -8.41
C GLN A 16 -37.87 13.21 -8.51
N SER A 17 -37.72 14.48 -8.13
CA SER A 17 -38.68 15.59 -8.21
C SER A 17 -39.84 15.55 -7.19
N VAL A 18 -39.72 16.38 -6.15
CA VAL A 18 -40.67 17.44 -5.77
C VAL A 18 -40.23 17.96 -4.37
N SER A 19 -40.00 19.27 -4.29
CA SER A 19 -39.70 20.01 -3.07
C SER A 19 -40.74 19.79 -1.97
N GLN A 20 -40.38 19.06 -0.90
CA GLN A 20 -41.20 18.93 0.31
C GLN A 20 -40.42 19.31 1.57
N SER A 21 -41.10 19.96 2.50
CA SER A 21 -40.57 20.40 3.81
C SER A 21 -40.04 19.24 4.65
N VAL A 22 -38.99 19.50 5.45
CA VAL A 22 -38.30 18.54 6.36
C VAL A 22 -39.27 17.69 7.19
N SER A 23 -40.36 18.27 7.70
CA SER A 23 -41.40 17.57 8.48
C SER A 23 -42.09 16.42 7.73
N LYS A 24 -42.30 16.55 6.41
CA LYS A 24 -42.94 15.51 5.57
C LYS A 24 -41.97 14.38 5.25
N LYS A 25 -40.69 14.70 5.01
CA LYS A 25 -39.63 13.68 4.80
C LYS A 25 -39.42 12.83 6.05
N GLU A 26 -39.45 13.44 7.24
CA GLU A 26 -39.35 12.73 8.51
C GLU A 26 -40.56 11.81 8.79
N GLN A 27 -41.78 12.24 8.47
CA GLN A 27 -42.97 11.38 8.53
C GLN A 27 -42.91 10.21 7.54
N LEU A 28 -42.32 10.40 6.36
CA LEU A 28 -42.17 9.35 5.36
C LEU A 28 -41.20 8.26 5.81
N VAL A 29 -40.05 8.65 6.38
CA VAL A 29 -39.08 7.72 6.97
C VAL A 29 -39.70 6.94 8.14
N ARG A 30 -40.46 7.61 9.01
CA ARG A 30 -41.17 6.94 10.12
C ARG A 30 -42.23 5.94 9.62
N LYS A 31 -42.96 6.26 8.55
CA LYS A 31 -43.92 5.34 7.92
C LYS A 31 -43.24 4.13 7.27
N SER A 32 -42.14 4.34 6.54
CA SER A 32 -41.39 3.26 5.88
C SER A 32 -40.75 2.30 6.89
N VAL A 33 -40.20 2.83 7.99
CA VAL A 33 -39.67 2.01 9.09
C VAL A 33 -40.79 1.23 9.78
N SER A 34 -41.95 1.83 10.02
CA SER A 34 -43.12 1.15 10.60
C SER A 34 -43.68 0.02 9.70
N GLN A 35 -43.69 0.22 8.38
CA GLN A 35 -44.09 -0.82 7.41
C GLN A 35 -43.09 -1.98 7.34
N LEU A 36 -41.79 -1.69 7.45
CA LEU A 36 -40.74 -2.71 7.52
C LEU A 36 -40.88 -3.54 8.81
N VAL A 37 -41.19 -2.90 9.94
CA VAL A 37 -41.45 -3.56 11.23
C VAL A 37 -42.65 -4.51 11.14
N ARG A 38 -43.75 -4.11 10.49
CA ARG A 38 -44.93 -4.98 10.26
C ARG A 38 -44.63 -6.19 9.37
N ARG A 39 -43.72 -6.04 8.39
CA ARG A 39 -43.31 -7.16 7.51
C ARG A 39 -42.37 -8.15 8.19
N ILE A 40 -41.53 -7.68 9.12
CA ILE A 40 -40.62 -8.55 9.89
C ILE A 40 -41.38 -9.34 10.98
N SER A 41 -42.43 -8.75 11.54
CA SER A 41 -43.27 -9.39 12.59
C SER A 41 -44.25 -10.45 12.05
N GLN A 42 -44.38 -10.61 10.74
CA GLN A 42 -45.17 -11.67 10.09
C GLN A 42 -44.35 -12.88 9.60
N LEU A 43 -43.03 -12.90 9.84
CA LEU A 43 -42.19 -14.06 9.52
C LEU A 43 -42.30 -15.12 10.64
N GLU A 44 -42.84 -16.30 10.27
CA GLU A 44 -43.15 -17.42 11.16
C GLU A 44 -42.01 -17.86 12.11
N PRO A 45 -42.34 -18.52 13.24
CA PRO A 45 -41.40 -18.81 14.35
C PRO A 45 -40.16 -19.63 13.96
N PHE A 46 -40.20 -20.33 12.84
CA PHE A 46 -39.11 -21.19 12.38
C PHE A 46 -37.88 -20.41 11.88
N VAL A 47 -38.04 -19.18 11.39
CA VAL A 47 -36.92 -18.35 10.90
C VAL A 47 -36.10 -17.76 12.06
N ALA A 48 -36.74 -17.48 13.19
CA ALA A 48 -36.07 -16.97 14.40
C ALA A 48 -35.13 -18.00 15.05
N SER A 49 -35.50 -19.30 15.00
CA SER A 49 -34.66 -20.41 15.47
C SER A 49 -33.37 -20.54 14.64
N TRP A 50 -33.47 -20.35 13.32
CA TRP A 50 -32.34 -20.47 12.41
C TRP A 50 -31.34 -19.30 12.54
N PHE A 51 -31.85 -18.06 12.70
CA PHE A 51 -30.99 -16.91 13.04
C PHE A 51 -30.33 -17.04 14.42
N GLY A 52 -31.01 -17.66 15.40
CA GLY A 52 -30.46 -17.94 16.73
C GLY A 52 -29.33 -18.98 16.75
N SER A 53 -29.29 -19.89 15.78
CA SER A 53 -28.19 -20.86 15.61
C SER A 53 -27.03 -20.27 14.80
N LEU A 54 -27.32 -19.46 13.78
CA LEU A 54 -26.27 -18.77 13.00
C LEU A 54 -25.54 -17.70 13.83
N ALA A 55 -26.25 -16.96 14.68
CA ALA A 55 -25.63 -15.99 15.60
C ALA A 55 -24.76 -16.65 16.69
N ARG A 56 -25.08 -17.89 17.09
CA ARG A 56 -24.24 -18.70 18.00
C ARG A 56 -23.00 -19.25 17.31
N PHE A 57 -23.06 -19.51 16.01
CA PHE A 57 -21.93 -20.03 15.22
C PHE A 57 -20.88 -18.95 14.86
N ILE A 58 -21.29 -17.68 14.78
CA ILE A 58 -20.39 -16.57 14.35
C ILE A 58 -19.88 -15.73 15.54
N GLY A 59 -20.28 -16.04 16.79
CA GLY A 59 -19.70 -15.40 17.98
C GLY A 59 -19.91 -13.89 18.11
N VAL A 60 -20.86 -13.31 17.37
CA VAL A 60 -21.23 -11.90 17.46
C VAL A 60 -22.40 -11.78 18.44
N ARG A 61 -22.13 -11.31 19.65
CA ARG A 61 -23.17 -10.81 20.56
C ARG A 61 -23.63 -9.44 20.04
N ALA A 62 -24.42 -9.42 18.97
CA ALA A 62 -25.11 -8.22 18.52
C ALA A 62 -26.24 -7.92 19.52
N SER A 63 -26.01 -6.98 20.44
CA SER A 63 -27.11 -6.38 21.20
C SER A 63 -27.88 -5.48 20.23
N ILE A 64 -28.92 -6.02 19.60
CA ILE A 64 -29.95 -5.18 18.99
C ILE A 64 -30.55 -4.37 20.16
N ARG A 65 -30.21 -3.08 20.26
CA ARG A 65 -30.88 -2.17 21.21
C ARG A 65 -32.37 -2.18 20.89
N ARG A 66 -33.22 -2.18 21.91
CA ARG A 66 -34.68 -2.18 21.70
C ARG A 66 -35.04 -0.98 20.83
N ILE A 67 -35.91 -1.19 19.86
CA ILE A 67 -36.33 -0.15 18.89
C ILE A 67 -36.84 1.11 19.61
N ASP A 68 -37.44 0.92 20.78
CA ASP A 68 -37.94 1.97 21.68
C ASP A 68 -36.81 2.90 22.20
N GLU A 69 -35.60 2.37 22.43
CA GLU A 69 -34.41 3.17 22.81
C GLU A 69 -33.87 3.97 21.64
N ILE A 70 -33.94 3.44 20.41
CA ILE A 70 -33.50 4.15 19.20
C ILE A 70 -34.47 5.28 18.87
N LEU A 71 -35.77 5.01 18.94
CA LEU A 71 -36.82 6.03 18.78
C LEU A 71 -36.78 7.07 19.91
N GLY A 72 -36.46 6.65 21.14
CA GLY A 72 -36.24 7.55 22.27
C GLY A 72 -34.99 8.43 22.12
N HIS A 73 -33.93 7.91 21.51
CA HIS A 73 -32.74 8.71 21.18
C HIS A 73 -33.03 9.74 20.09
N LEU A 74 -33.79 9.37 19.05
CA LEU A 74 -34.18 10.26 17.95
C LEU A 74 -35.22 11.32 18.39
N SER A 75 -36.04 11.03 19.41
CA SER A 75 -36.98 12.01 19.96
C SER A 75 -36.32 12.99 20.94
N LYS A 76 -35.27 12.58 21.66
CA LYS A 76 -34.51 13.44 22.58
C LYS A 76 -33.43 14.27 21.88
N ASN A 77 -32.70 13.67 20.93
CA ASN A 77 -31.65 14.33 20.17
C ASN A 77 -32.15 14.48 18.74
N ALA A 78 -32.87 15.57 18.48
CA ALA A 78 -33.34 15.86 17.13
C ALA A 78 -32.16 15.91 16.16
N PHE A 79 -32.39 15.51 14.91
CA PHE A 79 -31.44 15.77 13.83
C PHE A 79 -31.04 17.25 13.85
N ASP A 80 -29.76 17.51 13.59
CA ASP A 80 -29.26 18.88 13.47
C ASP A 80 -30.13 19.63 12.45
N ARG A 81 -30.88 20.62 12.94
CA ARG A 81 -31.83 21.38 12.12
C ARG A 81 -31.13 22.24 11.09
N THR A 82 -29.82 22.46 11.23
CA THR A 82 -28.99 23.17 10.25
C THR A 82 -28.57 22.26 9.08
N TYR A 83 -28.64 20.94 9.26
CA TYR A 83 -28.40 19.95 8.22
C TYR A 83 -29.63 19.80 7.30
N THR A 84 -29.96 20.90 6.65
CA THR A 84 -31.14 21.05 5.79
C THR A 84 -30.99 20.40 4.42
N ARG A 85 -29.75 20.08 4.00
CA ARG A 85 -29.43 19.50 2.70
C ARG A 85 -28.53 18.28 2.84
N TRP A 86 -28.96 17.15 2.30
CA TRP A 86 -28.33 15.84 2.53
C TRP A 86 -27.19 15.60 1.54
N VAL A 87 -26.18 16.48 1.53
CA VAL A 87 -25.08 16.49 0.55
C VAL A 87 -24.24 15.22 0.55
N TRP A 88 -24.02 14.62 1.73
CA TRP A 88 -23.32 13.33 1.85
C TRP A 88 -24.17 12.12 1.43
N HIS A 89 -25.43 12.36 1.06
CA HIS A 89 -26.39 11.35 0.61
C HIS A 89 -26.98 11.69 -0.77
N GLY A 90 -26.29 12.54 -1.53
CA GLY A 90 -26.53 12.74 -2.97
C GLY A 90 -27.49 13.88 -3.35
N GLU A 91 -27.91 14.74 -2.42
CA GLU A 91 -28.70 15.94 -2.78
C GLU A 91 -27.80 17.04 -3.40
N ASN A 92 -27.90 17.20 -4.73
CA ASN A 92 -27.12 18.16 -5.53
C ASN A 92 -27.54 19.63 -5.32
N PHE A 93 -26.64 20.56 -5.71
CA PHE A 93 -26.89 22.01 -5.67
C PHE A 93 -27.89 22.42 -6.76
N GLU A 94 -29.03 22.99 -6.39
CA GLU A 94 -29.91 23.67 -7.34
C GLU A 94 -29.55 25.17 -7.36
N GLY A 95 -28.78 25.57 -8.37
CA GLY A 95 -28.62 26.97 -8.77
C GLY A 95 -29.39 27.21 -10.07
N THR A 96 -30.35 28.13 -10.02
CA THR A 96 -31.28 28.54 -11.07
C THR A 96 -30.61 28.78 -12.42
N ARG A 97 -30.92 27.96 -13.44
CA ARG A 97 -30.59 28.23 -14.84
C ARG A 97 -31.61 29.19 -15.43
N THR A 98 -31.27 30.48 -15.49
CA THR A 98 -31.90 31.41 -16.44
C THR A 98 -31.05 31.44 -17.72
N ARG A 99 -31.61 30.97 -18.83
CA ARG A 99 -31.01 31.05 -20.17
C ARG A 99 -31.13 32.49 -20.66
N THR A 100 -30.00 33.14 -20.93
CA THR A 100 -29.91 34.24 -21.90
C THR A 100 -28.66 34.05 -22.75
N ARG A 101 -28.87 33.99 -24.06
CA ARG A 101 -27.83 33.95 -25.09
C ARG A 101 -27.24 35.35 -25.26
N THR A 102 -25.93 35.48 -25.14
CA THR A 102 -25.10 36.41 -25.93
C THR A 102 -23.65 35.94 -25.91
N SER A 103 -23.02 36.09 -27.07
CA SER A 103 -21.61 35.89 -27.39
C SER A 103 -20.65 36.71 -26.52
N ASP A 104 -19.46 36.14 -26.34
CA ASP A 104 -18.12 36.77 -26.41
C ASP A 104 -17.18 36.45 -25.22
N SER A 105 -15.98 36.03 -25.59
CA SER A 105 -14.65 35.99 -24.93
C SER A 105 -14.51 36.03 -23.39
N GLY A 106 -13.74 35.08 -22.85
CA GLY A 106 -13.02 35.24 -21.57
C GLY A 106 -12.85 33.97 -20.73
N ASN A 107 -11.59 33.66 -20.39
CA ASN A 107 -11.08 32.58 -19.51
C ASN A 107 -11.99 32.16 -18.34
N ASP A 108 -12.14 30.85 -18.09
CA ASP A 108 -12.05 30.36 -16.72
C ASP A 108 -11.80 28.84 -16.56
N VAL A 109 -11.09 28.59 -15.46
CA VAL A 109 -10.59 27.36 -14.83
C VAL A 109 -11.49 26.12 -14.96
N HIS A 110 -10.98 25.05 -15.57
CA HIS A 110 -11.57 23.70 -15.47
C HIS A 110 -11.05 22.97 -14.22
N ASP A 111 -11.91 22.92 -13.20
CA ASP A 111 -11.85 21.98 -12.08
C ASP A 111 -12.15 20.56 -12.62
N VAL A 112 -11.12 19.72 -12.74
CA VAL A 112 -11.26 18.35 -13.22
C VAL A 112 -11.60 17.46 -12.03
N HIS A 113 -12.88 17.11 -11.91
CA HIS A 113 -13.31 15.99 -11.08
C HIS A 113 -12.62 14.69 -11.54
N GLU A 114 -11.58 14.28 -10.82
CA GLU A 114 -10.96 12.96 -10.94
C GLU A 114 -11.98 11.88 -10.57
N ARG A 115 -12.45 11.16 -11.60
CA ARG A 115 -13.09 9.86 -11.43
C ARG A 115 -12.01 8.82 -11.06
N PRO A 116 -12.31 7.81 -10.25
CA PRO A 116 -11.36 6.73 -9.99
C PRO A 116 -11.05 6.01 -11.30
N ASP A 117 -9.78 6.04 -11.69
CA ASP A 117 -9.28 5.41 -12.91
C ASP A 117 -9.40 3.89 -12.80
N VAL A 118 -10.13 3.29 -13.74
CA VAL A 118 -10.33 1.83 -13.87
C VAL A 118 -9.21 1.22 -14.74
N ASN A 119 -8.17 2.00 -15.09
CA ASN A 119 -7.03 1.54 -15.90
C ASN A 119 -5.76 1.27 -15.06
N ASP A 120 -5.88 0.55 -13.95
CA ASP A 120 -4.71 -0.06 -13.27
C ASP A 120 -4.22 -1.33 -13.99
N ILE A 121 -4.45 -1.44 -15.31
CA ILE A 121 -3.60 -2.25 -16.18
C ILE A 121 -2.32 -1.41 -16.36
N PRO A 122 -1.11 -1.94 -16.08
CA PRO A 122 0.11 -1.21 -16.34
C PRO A 122 0.09 -0.79 -17.81
N ASN A 123 -0.05 0.51 -18.05
CA ASN A 123 0.02 1.02 -19.40
C ASN A 123 1.43 0.66 -19.89
N ALA A 124 1.53 -0.26 -20.85
CA ALA A 124 2.79 -0.73 -21.44
C ALA A 124 3.56 0.39 -22.19
N ASN A 125 3.07 1.62 -22.05
CA ASN A 125 3.53 2.85 -22.65
C ASN A 125 4.03 3.88 -21.61
N GLU A 126 4.32 3.48 -20.37
CA GLU A 126 5.39 4.18 -19.64
C GLU A 126 6.64 4.01 -20.50
N GLY A 127 7.02 5.06 -21.23
CA GLY A 127 8.02 5.05 -22.30
C GLY A 127 9.28 4.28 -21.94
N ASP A 128 9.98 3.76 -22.95
CA ASP A 128 11.15 2.89 -22.83
C ASP A 128 12.18 3.43 -21.81
N ARG A 129 12.04 3.02 -20.54
CA ARG A 129 12.89 3.45 -19.43
C ARG A 129 14.25 2.76 -19.47
N LEU A 130 14.58 2.04 -20.54
CA LEU A 130 15.81 1.29 -20.66
C LEU A 130 17.04 2.17 -20.42
N GLY A 131 17.03 3.42 -20.92
CA GLY A 131 18.12 4.38 -20.67
C GLY A 131 18.31 4.72 -19.19
N ASP A 132 17.22 4.96 -18.44
CA ASP A 132 17.29 5.12 -16.98
C ASP A 132 17.74 3.82 -16.30
N MET A 133 17.32 2.69 -16.89
CA MET A 133 17.66 1.38 -16.37
C MET A 133 19.16 1.11 -16.42
N ILE A 134 19.79 1.49 -17.52
CA ILE A 134 21.22 1.39 -17.75
C ILE A 134 21.98 2.39 -16.87
N ARG A 135 21.56 3.67 -16.81
CA ARG A 135 22.20 4.70 -15.98
C ARG A 135 22.31 4.31 -14.51
N ALA A 136 21.21 3.87 -13.89
CA ALA A 136 21.30 3.47 -12.48
C ALA A 136 21.97 2.10 -12.27
N ALA A 137 22.16 1.31 -13.33
CA ALA A 137 22.97 0.10 -13.24
C ALA A 137 24.47 0.45 -13.28
N GLN A 138 24.87 1.52 -13.97
CA GLN A 138 26.26 1.98 -14.05
C GLN A 138 26.91 2.16 -12.67
N ASP A 139 26.22 2.81 -11.73
CA ASP A 139 26.67 2.98 -10.34
C ASP A 139 26.85 1.65 -9.58
N LYS A 140 26.08 0.61 -9.93
CA LYS A 140 26.21 -0.73 -9.32
C LYS A 140 27.42 -1.49 -9.85
N PHE A 141 27.88 -1.16 -11.05
CA PHE A 141 28.96 -1.87 -11.73
C PHE A 141 30.30 -1.17 -11.65
N ALA A 142 30.43 -0.12 -10.83
CA ALA A 142 31.74 0.46 -10.50
C ALA A 142 32.74 -0.61 -10.01
N GLU A 143 32.24 -1.68 -9.37
CA GLU A 143 33.02 -2.83 -8.89
C GLU A 143 33.02 -4.05 -9.83
N ASN A 144 32.19 -4.07 -10.90
CA ASN A 144 32.13 -5.17 -11.86
C ASN A 144 31.84 -4.67 -13.30
N PRO A 145 32.85 -4.09 -13.98
CA PRO A 145 32.69 -3.47 -15.30
C PRO A 145 32.23 -4.46 -16.39
N ALA A 146 32.67 -5.71 -16.33
CA ALA A 146 32.35 -6.74 -17.32
C ALA A 146 30.85 -7.06 -17.37
N THR A 147 30.16 -7.00 -16.22
CA THR A 147 28.71 -7.22 -16.18
C THR A 147 27.93 -6.04 -16.78
N PHE A 148 28.42 -4.81 -16.61
CA PHE A 148 27.83 -3.64 -17.26
C PHE A 148 28.04 -3.64 -18.78
N GLU A 149 29.24 -4.00 -19.22
CA GLU A 149 29.57 -4.11 -20.64
C GLU A 149 28.67 -5.14 -21.34
N GLY A 150 28.37 -6.26 -20.69
CA GLY A 150 27.37 -7.22 -21.17
C GLY A 150 25.97 -6.60 -21.35
N VAL A 151 25.51 -5.81 -20.38
CA VAL A 151 24.21 -5.10 -20.47
C VAL A 151 24.21 -4.07 -21.59
N LEU A 152 25.28 -3.29 -21.73
CA LEU A 152 25.42 -2.32 -22.81
C LEU A 152 25.39 -3.02 -24.18
N LYS A 153 26.17 -4.09 -24.33
CA LYS A 153 26.16 -4.92 -25.54
C LYS A 153 24.77 -5.44 -25.86
N ASP A 154 24.05 -6.01 -24.88
CA ASP A 154 22.67 -6.48 -25.09
C ASP A 154 21.70 -5.32 -25.43
N SER A 155 21.96 -4.12 -24.89
CA SER A 155 21.16 -2.93 -25.15
C SER A 155 21.35 -2.36 -26.56
N GLU A 156 22.54 -2.53 -27.13
CA GLU A 156 22.93 -2.04 -28.46
C GLU A 156 22.70 -3.08 -29.56
N THR A 157 22.75 -4.38 -29.22
CA THR A 157 22.57 -5.48 -30.18
C THR A 157 21.13 -5.47 -30.72
N PRO A 158 20.91 -5.24 -32.02
CA PRO A 158 19.59 -5.33 -32.64
C PRO A 158 18.98 -6.73 -32.47
N LEU A 159 17.65 -6.84 -32.37
CA LEU A 159 16.99 -8.14 -32.21
C LEU A 159 17.30 -9.12 -33.36
N TYR A 160 17.46 -8.59 -34.57
CA TYR A 160 17.91 -9.27 -35.78
C TYR A 160 18.52 -8.19 -36.70
N PRO A 161 19.35 -8.55 -37.70
CA PRO A 161 19.95 -7.58 -38.61
C PRO A 161 18.92 -6.68 -39.31
N GLY A 162 19.14 -5.37 -39.24
CA GLY A 162 18.21 -4.36 -39.76
C GLY A 162 17.06 -3.97 -38.83
N CYS A 163 16.91 -4.58 -37.64
CA CYS A 163 15.91 -4.18 -36.66
C CYS A 163 16.32 -2.87 -35.96
N SER A 164 15.66 -1.76 -36.31
CA SER A 164 15.90 -0.46 -35.67
C SER A 164 15.03 -0.20 -34.44
N LYS A 165 13.93 -0.94 -34.30
CA LYS A 165 12.91 -0.70 -33.26
C LYS A 165 13.22 -1.40 -31.94
N TYR A 166 13.85 -2.58 -32.01
CA TYR A 166 14.09 -3.42 -30.84
C TYR A 166 15.50 -3.97 -30.83
N THR A 167 16.05 -4.00 -29.62
CA THR A 167 17.35 -4.59 -29.28
C THR A 167 17.11 -5.87 -28.49
N ARG A 168 18.16 -6.69 -28.30
CA ARG A 168 18.08 -7.92 -27.50
C ARG A 168 17.51 -7.63 -26.12
N LEU A 169 18.01 -6.59 -25.46
CA LEU A 169 17.56 -6.19 -24.12
C LEU A 169 16.13 -5.64 -24.09
N SER A 170 15.78 -4.71 -24.98
CA SER A 170 14.43 -4.10 -24.99
C SER A 170 13.33 -5.10 -25.37
N SER A 171 13.63 -6.06 -26.25
CA SER A 171 12.72 -7.14 -26.63
C SER A 171 12.39 -8.03 -25.43
N ILE A 172 13.44 -8.50 -24.74
CA ILE A 172 13.28 -9.34 -23.56
C ILE A 172 12.57 -8.59 -22.44
N LEU A 173 12.92 -7.33 -22.19
CA LEU A 173 12.26 -6.51 -21.18
C LEU A 173 10.76 -6.36 -21.46
N ARG A 174 10.37 -6.09 -22.71
CA ARG A 174 8.95 -5.97 -23.11
C ARG A 174 8.20 -7.29 -22.94
N LEU A 175 8.76 -8.40 -23.41
CA LEU A 175 8.14 -9.72 -23.29
C LEU A 175 8.01 -10.15 -21.81
N TYR A 176 9.03 -9.89 -21.00
CA TYR A 176 9.01 -10.22 -19.59
C TYR A 176 8.02 -9.34 -18.81
N ASN A 177 7.79 -8.09 -19.22
CA ASN A 177 6.72 -7.25 -18.68
C ASN A 177 5.33 -7.82 -18.98
N VAL A 178 5.11 -8.36 -20.18
CA VAL A 178 3.86 -9.08 -20.52
C VAL A 178 3.73 -10.33 -19.64
N LYS A 179 4.79 -11.12 -19.51
CA LYS A 179 4.82 -12.30 -18.63
C LYS A 179 4.40 -11.94 -17.20
N ALA A 180 5.04 -10.93 -16.61
CA ALA A 180 4.78 -10.52 -15.24
C ALA A 180 3.40 -9.86 -15.07
N GLY A 181 2.97 -9.04 -16.04
CA GLY A 181 1.70 -8.32 -16.01
C GLY A 181 0.48 -9.22 -16.14
N HIS A 182 0.60 -10.33 -16.89
CA HIS A 182 -0.48 -11.27 -17.12
C HIS A 182 -0.33 -12.60 -16.37
N GLY A 183 0.72 -12.74 -15.54
CA GLY A 183 0.94 -13.94 -14.73
C GLY A 183 1.23 -15.20 -15.56
N LEU A 184 1.90 -15.06 -16.70
CA LEU A 184 2.27 -16.21 -17.53
C LEU A 184 3.28 -17.10 -16.78
N THR A 185 3.01 -18.41 -16.76
CA THR A 185 3.93 -19.40 -16.19
C THR A 185 5.25 -19.43 -16.97
N ASP A 186 6.31 -19.98 -16.38
CA ASP A 186 7.60 -20.13 -17.09
C ASP A 186 7.44 -21.00 -18.33
N GLN A 187 6.71 -22.12 -18.21
CA GLN A 187 6.38 -22.98 -19.35
C GLN A 187 5.64 -22.23 -20.47
N CYS A 188 4.58 -21.49 -20.15
CA CYS A 188 3.84 -20.73 -21.17
C CYS A 188 4.72 -19.65 -21.81
N PHE A 189 5.63 -19.04 -21.04
CA PHE A 189 6.55 -18.05 -21.57
C PHE A 189 7.62 -18.67 -22.48
N ASP A 190 8.09 -19.88 -22.16
CA ASP A 190 8.99 -20.65 -23.03
C ASP A 190 8.31 -20.93 -24.37
N GLU A 191 7.09 -21.47 -24.36
CA GLU A 191 6.29 -21.74 -25.56
C GLU A 191 6.07 -20.45 -26.40
N VAL A 192 5.76 -19.33 -25.74
CA VAL A 192 5.62 -18.02 -26.41
C VAL A 192 6.93 -17.55 -27.06
N LEU A 193 8.06 -17.72 -26.37
CA LEU A 193 9.36 -17.33 -26.90
C LEU A 193 9.78 -18.18 -28.10
N GLU A 194 9.52 -19.49 -28.07
CA GLU A 194 9.76 -20.39 -29.19
C GLU A 194 8.97 -19.95 -30.43
N VAL A 195 7.66 -19.70 -30.27
CA VAL A 195 6.82 -19.23 -31.38
C VAL A 195 7.31 -17.90 -31.95
N PHE A 196 7.66 -16.93 -31.11
CA PHE A 196 8.21 -15.67 -31.60
C PHE A 196 9.55 -15.84 -32.29
N LYS A 197 10.40 -16.74 -31.80
CA LYS A 197 11.72 -17.00 -32.39
C LYS A 197 11.60 -17.61 -33.78
N ASP A 198 10.64 -18.49 -34.00
CA ASP A 198 10.34 -19.11 -35.30
C ASP A 198 9.69 -18.14 -36.30
N MET A 199 8.99 -17.11 -35.81
CA MET A 199 8.40 -16.05 -36.65
C MET A 199 9.41 -14.99 -37.10
N LEU A 200 10.57 -14.90 -36.44
CA LEU A 200 11.63 -13.94 -36.71
C LEU A 200 12.68 -14.52 -37.69
N PRO A 201 13.52 -13.68 -38.32
CA PRO A 201 14.63 -14.16 -39.14
C PRO A 201 15.56 -15.13 -38.40
N ASP A 202 16.17 -16.09 -39.11
CA ASP A 202 17.00 -17.16 -38.52
C ASP A 202 18.19 -16.65 -37.67
N ASP A 203 18.68 -15.45 -37.96
CA ASP A 203 19.80 -14.79 -37.29
C ASP A 203 19.37 -13.90 -36.10
N ASN A 204 18.14 -14.07 -35.61
CA ASN A 204 17.65 -13.34 -34.45
C ASN A 204 18.34 -13.75 -33.14
N VAL A 205 18.45 -12.80 -32.23
CA VAL A 205 19.04 -12.98 -30.90
C VAL A 205 17.99 -13.01 -29.79
N LEU A 206 16.76 -13.46 -30.08
CA LEU A 206 15.75 -13.64 -29.03
C LEU A 206 16.15 -14.80 -28.11
N ALA A 207 15.91 -14.66 -26.81
CA ALA A 207 16.17 -15.72 -25.83
C ALA A 207 15.27 -16.93 -26.11
N SER A 208 15.82 -18.14 -25.96
CA SER A 208 15.10 -19.39 -26.22
C SER A 208 14.20 -19.84 -25.04
N GLY A 209 14.14 -19.08 -23.96
CA GLY A 209 13.31 -19.42 -22.80
C GLY A 209 13.44 -18.44 -21.64
N ALA A 210 12.57 -18.59 -20.64
CA ALA A 210 12.42 -17.81 -19.43
C ALA A 210 13.73 -17.72 -18.63
N CYS A 211 14.48 -18.81 -18.55
CA CYS A 211 15.76 -18.84 -17.83
C CYS A 211 16.80 -17.94 -18.50
N GLU A 212 16.96 -18.03 -19.82
CA GLU A 212 17.89 -17.19 -20.58
C GLU A 212 17.44 -15.73 -20.55
N ALA A 213 16.15 -15.48 -20.79
CA ALA A 213 15.55 -14.15 -20.68
C ALA A 213 15.83 -13.52 -19.30
N LYS A 214 15.67 -14.29 -18.22
CA LYS A 214 15.95 -13.85 -16.86
C LYS A 214 17.44 -13.53 -16.66
N LYS A 215 18.36 -14.32 -17.22
CA LYS A 215 19.81 -14.04 -17.14
C LYS A 215 20.19 -12.68 -17.74
N ILE A 216 19.56 -12.32 -18.86
CA ILE A 216 19.75 -11.01 -19.51
C ILE A 216 19.25 -9.87 -18.59
N LEU A 217 18.16 -10.09 -17.85
CA LEU A 217 17.56 -9.08 -16.98
C LEU A 217 18.19 -8.97 -15.58
N ILE A 218 18.80 -10.04 -15.06
CA ILE A 218 19.39 -10.10 -13.70
C ILE A 218 20.32 -8.90 -13.42
N PRO A 219 21.27 -8.54 -14.31
CA PRO A 219 22.16 -7.39 -14.11
C PRO A 219 21.43 -6.06 -13.85
N MET A 220 20.25 -5.88 -14.43
CA MET A 220 19.44 -4.66 -14.25
C MET A 220 18.59 -4.68 -12.98
N GLY A 221 18.45 -5.85 -12.36
CA GLY A 221 17.63 -6.06 -11.17
C GLY A 221 18.12 -5.30 -9.96
N LEU A 222 17.20 -4.95 -9.05
CA LEU A 222 17.55 -4.51 -7.71
C LEU A 222 17.91 -5.73 -6.86
N PRO A 223 19.00 -5.67 -6.06
CA PRO A 223 19.41 -6.80 -5.25
C PRO A 223 18.35 -7.07 -4.17
N TYR A 224 18.34 -8.33 -3.72
CA TYR A 224 17.66 -8.74 -2.51
C TYR A 224 18.53 -9.77 -1.81
N GLU A 225 18.39 -9.84 -0.49
CA GLU A 225 19.15 -10.73 0.37
C GLU A 225 18.20 -11.73 1.03
N LYS A 226 18.62 -12.99 1.08
CA LYS A 226 17.89 -14.04 1.80
C LYS A 226 18.61 -14.29 3.12
N ILE A 227 18.06 -13.76 4.20
CA ILE A 227 18.65 -13.87 5.53
C ILE A 227 17.93 -15.01 6.27
N HIS A 228 18.68 -16.00 6.77
CA HIS A 228 18.07 -17.09 7.54
C HIS A 228 17.60 -16.54 8.89
N ALA A 229 16.46 -17.02 9.37
CA ALA A 229 15.88 -16.63 10.64
C ALA A 229 15.66 -17.85 11.54
N CYS A 230 15.70 -17.64 12.85
CA CYS A 230 15.31 -18.66 13.82
C CYS A 230 13.84 -19.06 13.57
N PRO A 231 13.48 -20.35 13.61
CA PRO A 231 12.08 -20.76 13.48
C PRO A 231 11.17 -20.21 14.60
N ASN A 232 11.75 -19.81 15.73
CA ASN A 232 11.08 -19.18 16.87
C ASN A 232 11.31 -17.66 16.94
N ASP A 233 11.66 -17.02 15.82
CA ASP A 233 11.78 -15.56 15.69
C ASP A 233 12.85 -14.87 16.55
N CYS A 234 13.69 -15.62 17.26
CA CYS A 234 14.64 -15.04 18.22
C CYS A 234 15.79 -14.23 17.58
N VAL A 235 16.29 -14.66 16.41
CA VAL A 235 17.48 -14.06 15.78
C VAL A 235 17.44 -14.18 14.25
N LEU A 236 18.12 -13.25 13.58
CA LEU A 236 18.61 -13.42 12.22
C LEU A 236 20.04 -14.00 12.24
N TYR A 237 20.32 -14.94 11.34
CA TYR A 237 21.66 -15.50 11.13
C TYR A 237 22.42 -14.63 10.11
N GLN A 238 22.91 -13.49 10.59
CA GLN A 238 23.70 -12.51 9.84
C GLN A 238 24.86 -12.03 10.70
N ASN A 239 25.86 -11.39 10.08
CA ASN A 239 27.07 -10.89 10.76
C ASN A 239 27.73 -12.01 11.58
N GLU A 240 28.03 -11.76 12.86
CA GLU A 240 28.66 -12.72 13.79
C GLU A 240 27.88 -14.04 13.97
N ARG A 241 26.59 -14.06 13.61
CA ARG A 241 25.70 -15.23 13.77
C ARG A 241 25.59 -16.06 12.49
N GLU A 242 26.26 -15.67 11.41
CA GLU A 242 26.13 -16.32 10.10
C GLU A 242 26.64 -17.76 10.08
N SER A 243 27.66 -18.09 10.89
CA SER A 243 28.22 -19.44 10.98
C SER A 243 27.43 -20.39 11.89
N LEU A 244 26.47 -19.87 12.68
CA LEU A 244 25.73 -20.67 13.63
C LEU A 244 24.75 -21.62 12.94
N LYS A 245 24.75 -22.88 13.41
CA LYS A 245 23.80 -23.92 13.00
C LYS A 245 22.57 -23.98 13.91
N ASN A 246 22.69 -23.51 15.15
CA ASN A 246 21.63 -23.52 16.15
C ASN A 246 21.40 -22.10 16.68
N CYS A 247 20.17 -21.80 17.07
CA CYS A 247 19.82 -20.52 17.66
C CYS A 247 20.48 -20.39 19.05
N PRO A 248 21.23 -19.30 19.33
CA PRO A 248 21.87 -19.11 20.63
C PRO A 248 20.89 -18.85 21.78
N VAL A 249 19.62 -18.52 21.47
CA VAL A 249 18.59 -18.20 22.47
C VAL A 249 17.74 -19.42 22.84
N CYS A 250 17.20 -20.12 21.83
CA CYS A 250 16.27 -21.23 22.04
C CYS A 250 16.82 -22.60 21.63
N ASN A 251 18.09 -22.67 21.22
CA ASN A 251 18.79 -23.87 20.74
C ASN A 251 18.16 -24.58 19.52
N ALA A 252 17.13 -24.00 18.90
CA ALA A 252 16.48 -24.56 17.73
C ALA A 252 17.44 -24.61 16.53
N SER A 253 17.32 -25.65 15.71
CA SER A 253 18.08 -25.76 14.47
C SER A 253 17.73 -24.64 13.50
N ARG A 254 18.75 -24.09 12.83
CA ARG A 254 18.60 -23.16 11.69
C ARG A 254 17.97 -23.83 10.47
N TYR A 255 18.15 -25.15 10.34
CA TYR A 255 17.77 -25.93 9.16
C TYR A 255 16.61 -26.88 9.46
N LYS A 256 15.85 -27.23 8.42
CA LYS A 256 14.84 -28.30 8.45
C LYS A 256 15.53 -29.68 8.49
N GLU A 257 14.75 -30.75 8.67
CA GLU A 257 15.23 -32.14 8.73
C GLU A 257 16.09 -32.54 7.51
N LYS A 258 15.84 -31.94 6.33
CA LYS A 258 16.75 -32.00 5.19
C LYS A 258 17.86 -30.97 5.38
N GLU A 259 19.09 -31.45 5.59
CA GLU A 259 20.26 -30.59 5.74
C GLU A 259 20.38 -29.59 4.58
N GLY A 260 20.72 -28.34 4.92
CA GLY A 260 20.93 -27.27 3.96
C GLY A 260 19.69 -26.42 3.63
N VAL A 261 18.47 -26.85 4.00
CA VAL A 261 17.26 -26.03 3.79
C VAL A 261 16.96 -25.20 5.05
N PRO A 262 17.00 -23.85 4.98
CA PRO A 262 16.68 -23.02 6.15
C PRO A 262 15.26 -23.23 6.64
N ALA A 263 15.08 -23.23 7.96
CA ALA A 263 13.79 -23.36 8.60
C ALA A 263 12.88 -22.15 8.31
N LYS A 264 13.44 -20.95 8.38
CA LYS A 264 12.76 -19.68 8.10
C LYS A 264 13.71 -18.72 7.39
N VAL A 265 13.17 -17.90 6.48
CA VAL A 265 13.93 -16.95 5.65
C VAL A 265 13.21 -15.60 5.63
N LEU A 266 13.96 -14.56 5.95
CA LEU A 266 13.63 -13.17 5.68
C LEU A 266 14.14 -12.82 4.27
N TRP A 267 13.27 -12.21 3.46
CA TRP A 267 13.70 -11.57 2.22
C TRP A 267 13.85 -10.09 2.48
N TYR A 268 15.09 -9.60 2.43
CA TYR A 268 15.42 -8.20 2.60
C TYR A 268 15.68 -7.56 1.24
N PHE A 269 15.09 -6.39 1.02
CA PHE A 269 15.27 -5.60 -0.20
C PHE A 269 15.90 -4.25 0.19
N PRO A 270 17.24 -4.11 0.08
CA PRO A 270 17.95 -2.90 0.48
C PRO A 270 17.35 -1.63 -0.11
N ILE A 271 17.27 -0.57 0.69
CA ILE A 271 16.54 0.65 0.31
C ILE A 271 17.45 1.65 -0.41
N VAL A 272 18.74 1.66 -0.08
CA VAL A 272 19.72 2.57 -0.70
C VAL A 272 19.78 2.43 -2.23
N PRO A 273 19.88 1.21 -2.82
CA PRO A 273 19.89 1.06 -4.27
C PRO A 273 18.60 1.54 -4.94
N LYS A 274 17.47 1.47 -4.25
CA LYS A 274 16.16 1.94 -4.76
C LYS A 274 16.10 3.45 -4.81
N PHE A 275 16.64 4.13 -3.79
CA PHE A 275 16.72 5.59 -3.80
C PHE A 275 17.67 6.09 -4.88
N LYS A 276 18.85 5.48 -5.03
CA LYS A 276 19.75 5.78 -6.15
C LYS A 276 19.02 5.66 -7.48
N ARG A 277 18.29 4.55 -7.69
CA ARG A 277 17.48 4.33 -8.89
C ARG A 277 16.44 5.41 -9.15
N LEU A 278 15.72 5.86 -8.11
CA LEU A 278 14.72 6.92 -8.26
C LEU A 278 15.36 8.25 -8.65
N PHE A 279 16.52 8.60 -8.09
CA PHE A 279 17.24 9.83 -8.45
C PHE A 279 17.95 9.76 -9.80
N SER A 280 18.25 8.56 -10.33
CA SER A 280 18.84 8.39 -11.67
C SER A 280 17.87 8.63 -12.83
N ASN A 281 16.55 8.69 -12.56
CA ASN A 281 15.54 9.10 -13.55
C ASN A 281 15.16 10.55 -13.27
N ALA A 282 15.30 11.43 -14.26
CA ALA A 282 15.10 12.87 -14.08
C ALA A 282 13.66 13.22 -13.67
N ASP A 283 12.65 12.54 -14.20
CA ASP A 283 11.25 12.81 -13.86
C ASP A 283 10.93 12.42 -12.40
N ASP A 284 11.43 11.26 -11.96
CA ASP A 284 11.26 10.76 -10.60
C ASP A 284 12.05 11.62 -9.60
N ALA A 285 13.29 12.00 -9.93
CA ALA A 285 14.11 12.92 -9.14
C ALA A 285 13.42 14.27 -8.94
N GLN A 286 12.85 14.85 -10.00
CA GLN A 286 12.07 16.08 -9.91
C GLN A 286 10.90 15.93 -8.94
N LYS A 287 10.11 14.84 -9.07
CA LYS A 287 8.95 14.56 -8.21
C LYS A 287 9.33 14.38 -6.74
N LEU A 288 10.53 13.87 -6.42
CA LEU A 288 11.03 13.73 -5.05
C LEU A 288 11.33 15.07 -4.36
N THR A 289 11.26 16.20 -5.07
CA THR A 289 11.37 17.54 -4.48
C THR A 289 10.05 18.31 -4.49
N TRP A 290 8.96 17.66 -4.93
CA TRP A 290 7.63 18.27 -5.06
C TRP A 290 7.13 18.89 -3.76
N HIS A 291 7.33 18.22 -2.61
CA HIS A 291 6.86 18.73 -1.31
C HIS A 291 7.37 20.14 -0.97
N PHE A 292 8.49 20.56 -1.57
CA PHE A 292 9.10 21.87 -1.38
C PHE A 292 8.74 22.86 -2.49
N TYR A 293 8.92 22.46 -3.76
CA TYR A 293 8.75 23.34 -4.93
C TYR A 293 7.34 23.36 -5.52
N GLY A 294 6.66 22.20 -5.54
CA GLY A 294 5.36 22.04 -6.21
C GLY A 294 4.14 22.10 -5.27
N ARG A 295 4.36 22.14 -3.96
CA ARG A 295 3.28 22.13 -2.97
C ARG A 295 2.69 23.53 -2.74
N ASN A 296 1.36 23.62 -2.74
CA ASN A 296 0.64 24.82 -2.31
C ASN A 296 0.81 25.09 -0.80
N LYS A 297 1.00 26.35 -0.42
CA LYS A 297 1.23 26.82 0.96
C LYS A 297 0.12 27.78 1.38
N ASP A 298 -1.13 27.38 1.16
CA ASP A 298 -2.35 28.14 1.49
C ASP A 298 -2.80 28.01 2.96
N GLY A 299 -2.04 27.27 3.77
CA GLY A 299 -2.34 27.00 5.18
C GLY A 299 -3.29 25.82 5.41
N LEU A 300 -3.77 25.16 4.36
CA LEU A 300 -4.63 23.98 4.46
C LEU A 300 -3.78 22.70 4.59
N LEU A 301 -4.32 21.68 5.28
CA LEU A 301 -3.69 20.37 5.41
C LEU A 301 -4.05 19.49 4.21
N ARG A 302 -3.19 19.46 3.18
CA ARG A 302 -3.40 18.69 1.94
C ARG A 302 -2.45 17.49 1.82
N HIS A 303 -1.34 17.54 2.53
CA HIS A 303 -0.26 16.57 2.43
C HIS A 303 0.51 16.48 3.77
N PRO A 304 1.19 15.35 4.11
CA PRO A 304 1.99 15.25 5.34
C PRO A 304 2.98 16.40 5.57
N ALA A 305 3.45 17.04 4.50
CA ALA A 305 4.32 18.22 4.56
C ALA A 305 3.65 19.49 5.13
N ASP A 306 2.32 19.52 5.24
CA ASP A 306 1.57 20.62 5.89
C ASP A 306 1.43 20.41 7.40
N SER A 307 1.72 19.19 7.87
CA SER A 307 1.52 18.80 9.26
C SER A 307 2.39 19.61 10.22
N PRO A 308 1.92 19.84 11.46
CA PRO A 308 2.75 20.39 12.53
C PRO A 308 4.02 19.56 12.77
N GLN A 309 3.94 18.23 12.61
CA GLN A 309 5.08 17.33 12.79
C GLN A 309 6.20 17.60 11.78
N TRP A 310 5.86 17.86 10.51
CA TRP A 310 6.86 18.23 9.51
C TRP A 310 7.56 19.54 9.88
N ARG A 311 6.80 20.56 10.30
CA ARG A 311 7.35 21.84 10.79
C ARG A 311 8.25 21.67 12.00
N PHE A 312 7.84 20.82 12.95
CA PHE A 312 8.63 20.50 14.14
C PHE A 312 9.96 19.82 13.79
N ILE A 313 9.94 18.81 12.93
CA ILE A 313 11.14 18.12 12.43
C ILE A 313 12.07 19.09 11.72
N ASP A 314 11.51 19.94 10.85
CA ASP A 314 12.24 20.97 10.11
C ASP A 314 12.93 21.98 11.04
N GLY A 315 12.30 22.34 12.16
CA GLY A 315 12.90 23.20 13.18
C GLY A 315 13.95 22.49 14.02
N LYS A 316 13.73 21.22 14.36
CA LYS A 316 14.65 20.41 15.17
C LYS A 316 15.91 19.99 14.43
N TYR A 317 15.82 19.76 13.12
CA TYR A 317 16.91 19.26 12.28
C TYR A 317 17.15 20.17 11.06
N PRO A 318 17.68 21.39 11.25
CA PRO A 318 17.84 22.38 10.17
C PRO A 318 18.78 21.89 9.05
N GLU A 319 19.86 21.17 9.38
CA GLU A 319 20.78 20.60 8.38
C GLU A 319 20.10 19.55 7.50
N PHE A 320 19.19 18.74 8.07
CA PHE A 320 18.40 17.78 7.30
C PHE A 320 17.40 18.51 6.38
N ARG A 321 16.78 19.59 6.88
CA ARG A 321 15.83 20.42 6.12
C ARG A 321 16.49 21.18 4.96
N LYS A 322 17.75 21.58 5.12
CA LYS A 322 18.47 22.40 4.15
C LYS A 322 18.47 21.76 2.77
N GLU A 323 18.81 20.48 2.72
CA GLU A 323 18.75 19.66 1.51
C GLU A 323 17.32 19.19 1.22
N LYS A 324 16.75 19.65 0.09
CA LYS A 324 15.35 19.40 -0.29
C LYS A 324 15.14 18.00 -0.86
N ARG A 325 16.21 17.33 -1.27
CA ARG A 325 16.16 15.95 -1.78
C ARG A 325 16.16 14.91 -0.66
N ASN A 326 16.39 15.31 0.59
CA ASN A 326 16.33 14.40 1.74
C ASN A 326 14.92 13.81 1.92
N LEU A 327 14.86 12.50 2.12
CA LEU A 327 13.61 11.73 2.05
C LEU A 327 12.96 11.55 3.42
N ARG A 328 11.63 11.72 3.46
CA ARG A 328 10.80 11.40 4.62
C ARG A 328 9.94 10.19 4.28
N LEU A 329 10.13 9.13 5.05
CA LEU A 329 9.61 7.81 4.76
C LEU A 329 8.48 7.47 5.72
N ALA A 330 7.42 6.85 5.21
CA ALA A 330 6.38 6.25 6.03
C ALA A 330 6.48 4.73 5.95
N LEU A 331 6.40 4.05 7.09
CA LEU A 331 6.47 2.59 7.17
C LEU A 331 5.10 2.00 7.47
N SER A 332 4.69 1.04 6.64
CA SER A 332 3.46 0.26 6.80
C SER A 332 3.80 -1.23 6.90
N THR A 333 3.09 -1.98 7.75
CA THR A 333 3.21 -3.44 7.81
C THR A 333 1.87 -4.05 8.23
N ASP A 334 1.54 -5.21 7.70
CA ASP A 334 0.36 -5.97 8.13
C ASP A 334 0.54 -7.45 7.77
N GLY A 335 -0.19 -8.34 8.43
CA GLY A 335 -0.22 -9.75 8.10
C GLY A 335 -1.20 -10.04 6.96
N MET A 336 -0.71 -10.69 5.90
CA MET A 336 -1.54 -11.18 4.79
C MET A 336 -1.37 -12.68 4.56
N ASN A 337 -2.38 -13.34 3.99
CA ASN A 337 -2.26 -14.73 3.52
C ASN A 337 -2.20 -14.76 1.98
N PRO A 338 -1.04 -15.11 1.37
CA PRO A 338 -0.91 -15.16 -0.08
C PRO A 338 -1.54 -16.41 -0.73
N PHE A 339 -1.97 -17.41 0.06
CA PHE A 339 -2.44 -18.72 -0.44
C PHE A 339 -3.98 -18.91 -0.41
N GLY A 340 -4.75 -17.85 -0.17
CA GLY A 340 -6.22 -17.87 -0.32
C GLY A 340 -7.01 -17.24 0.84
N SER A 341 -8.21 -16.76 0.51
CA SER A 341 -9.01 -15.75 1.25
C SER A 341 -9.56 -16.14 2.63
N LEU A 342 -9.39 -17.37 3.12
CA LEU A 342 -10.10 -17.83 4.34
C LEU A 342 -9.26 -18.74 5.28
N SER A 343 -7.98 -18.97 4.99
CA SER A 343 -7.12 -19.75 5.87
C SER A 343 -6.38 -18.83 6.84
N SER A 344 -6.47 -19.10 8.14
CA SER A 344 -5.65 -18.44 9.16
C SER A 344 -4.35 -19.20 9.47
N MET A 345 -4.01 -20.21 8.66
CA MET A 345 -2.85 -21.08 8.88
C MET A 345 -1.53 -20.46 8.41
N HIS A 346 -1.59 -19.39 7.61
CA HIS A 346 -0.42 -18.70 7.10
C HIS A 346 -0.57 -17.20 7.22
N SER A 347 0.45 -16.54 7.76
CA SER A 347 0.57 -15.09 7.81
C SER A 347 1.96 -14.69 7.31
N THR A 348 2.01 -13.96 6.20
CA THR A 348 3.18 -13.31 5.64
C THR A 348 3.10 -11.83 5.95
N TRP A 349 4.20 -11.24 6.41
CA TRP A 349 4.27 -9.84 6.80
C TRP A 349 5.19 -9.06 5.85
N PRO A 350 4.63 -8.34 4.86
CA PRO A 350 5.37 -7.34 4.11
C PRO A 350 5.60 -6.08 4.95
N VAL A 351 6.82 -5.57 4.96
CA VAL A 351 7.13 -4.21 5.42
C VAL A 351 7.33 -3.33 4.19
N ILE A 352 6.56 -2.25 4.11
CA ILE A 352 6.51 -1.36 2.95
C ILE A 352 6.91 0.04 3.39
N LEU A 353 7.77 0.68 2.60
CA LEU A 353 8.08 2.09 2.72
C LEU A 353 7.44 2.91 1.61
N VAL A 354 6.93 4.08 2.00
CA VAL A 354 6.39 5.11 1.12
C VAL A 354 7.20 6.38 1.28
N THR A 355 7.46 7.08 0.17
CA THR A 355 8.20 8.35 0.18
C THR A 355 7.22 9.52 0.16
N TYR A 356 7.09 10.23 1.28
CA TYR A 356 6.22 11.40 1.41
C TYR A 356 6.77 12.66 0.76
N ASN A 357 7.90 12.60 0.08
CA ASN A 357 8.34 13.76 -0.70
C ASN A 357 7.53 13.94 -2.00
N LEU A 358 6.89 12.86 -2.47
CA LEU A 358 6.12 12.79 -3.71
C LEU A 358 4.75 13.47 -3.56
N PRO A 359 4.14 13.92 -4.67
CA PRO A 359 2.77 14.46 -4.66
C PRO A 359 1.72 13.44 -4.19
N PRO A 360 0.58 13.90 -3.64
CA PRO A 360 -0.50 13.04 -3.15
C PRO A 360 -0.98 12.00 -4.17
N SER A 361 -1.03 12.36 -5.44
CA SER A 361 -1.45 11.47 -6.53
C SER A 361 -0.47 10.32 -6.80
N LEU A 362 0.78 10.42 -6.33
CA LEU A 362 1.85 9.45 -6.60
C LEU A 362 2.33 8.70 -5.37
N CYS A 363 2.33 9.31 -4.18
CA CYS A 363 3.01 8.73 -3.01
C CYS A 363 2.49 7.34 -2.63
N MET A 364 1.20 7.05 -2.84
CA MET A 364 0.59 5.74 -2.57
C MET A 364 0.45 4.85 -3.83
N LYS A 365 0.95 5.27 -5.00
CA LYS A 365 0.90 4.45 -6.20
C LYS A 365 1.86 3.27 -6.09
N ARG A 366 1.48 2.12 -6.64
CA ARG A 366 2.26 0.86 -6.60
C ARG A 366 3.72 1.03 -7.02
N LYS A 367 4.00 1.89 -8.00
CA LYS A 367 5.36 2.21 -8.46
C LYS A 367 6.26 2.77 -7.34
N TYR A 368 5.70 3.55 -6.41
CA TYR A 368 6.46 4.28 -5.38
C TYR A 368 6.34 3.64 -3.98
N MET A 369 5.54 2.57 -3.84
CA MET A 369 5.54 1.72 -2.66
C MET A 369 6.68 0.71 -2.73
N MET A 370 7.63 0.79 -1.80
CA MET A 370 8.79 -0.09 -1.78
C MET A 370 8.62 -1.19 -0.75
N LEU A 371 8.47 -2.44 -1.21
CA LEU A 371 8.60 -3.60 -0.34
C LEU A 371 10.05 -3.69 0.16
N THR A 372 10.29 -3.58 1.47
CA THR A 372 11.62 -3.61 2.07
C THR A 372 11.93 -4.93 2.75
N LEU A 373 10.92 -5.56 3.37
CA LEU A 373 11.06 -6.85 4.02
C LEU A 373 9.86 -7.71 3.67
N LEU A 374 10.10 -9.00 3.46
CA LEU A 374 9.04 -10.00 3.37
C LEU A 374 9.34 -11.14 4.35
N ILE A 375 8.58 -11.15 5.44
CA ILE A 375 8.69 -12.14 6.50
C ILE A 375 7.68 -13.25 6.21
N PHE A 376 8.17 -14.42 5.83
CA PHE A 376 7.29 -15.56 5.56
C PHE A 376 6.76 -16.20 6.84
N GLY A 377 5.53 -16.73 6.75
CA GLY A 377 4.86 -17.44 7.83
C GLY A 377 5.51 -18.78 8.20
N PRO A 378 4.83 -19.62 8.99
CA PRO A 378 3.37 -19.73 9.03
C PRO A 378 2.66 -18.77 9.99
N LYS A 379 3.34 -18.28 11.03
CA LYS A 379 2.73 -17.43 12.07
C LYS A 379 3.21 -15.98 11.96
N GLN A 380 2.40 -15.06 12.47
CA GLN A 380 2.81 -13.68 12.65
C GLN A 380 4.04 -13.60 13.58
N PRO A 381 5.00 -12.70 13.33
CA PRO A 381 6.15 -12.51 14.21
C PRO A 381 5.76 -11.88 15.56
N GLY A 382 4.61 -11.22 15.66
CA GLY A 382 4.20 -10.55 16.89
C GLY A 382 5.19 -9.43 17.26
N ASN A 383 5.60 -9.38 18.53
CA ASN A 383 6.57 -8.39 19.00
C ASN A 383 7.99 -8.67 18.50
N ASP A 384 8.30 -9.90 18.06
CA ASP A 384 9.60 -10.28 17.53
C ASP A 384 9.82 -9.74 16.09
N ILE A 385 8.94 -8.87 15.60
CA ILE A 385 9.10 -8.16 14.33
C ILE A 385 10.33 -7.26 14.34
N ASP A 386 10.78 -6.79 15.51
CA ASP A 386 11.97 -5.99 15.70
C ASP A 386 13.25 -6.70 15.22
N VAL A 387 13.35 -8.02 15.45
CA VAL A 387 14.43 -8.88 14.93
C VAL A 387 14.52 -8.79 13.41
N TYR A 388 13.39 -8.77 12.73
CA TYR A 388 13.30 -8.69 11.27
C TYR A 388 13.55 -7.28 10.72
N LEU A 389 13.28 -6.24 11.52
CA LEU A 389 13.51 -4.86 11.12
C LEU A 389 14.98 -4.45 11.17
N ALA A 390 15.84 -5.24 11.83
CA ALA A 390 17.25 -4.90 12.03
C ALA A 390 17.99 -4.47 10.74
N PRO A 391 17.92 -5.20 9.60
CA PRO A 391 18.61 -4.78 8.37
C PRO A 391 18.11 -3.44 7.84
N LEU A 392 16.79 -3.20 7.91
CA LEU A 392 16.19 -1.93 7.49
C LEU A 392 16.60 -0.77 8.43
N ILE A 393 16.67 -1.03 9.73
CA ILE A 393 17.12 -0.05 10.71
C ILE A 393 18.58 0.33 10.46
N ASP A 394 19.43 -0.62 10.10
CA ASP A 394 20.83 -0.35 9.78
C ASP A 394 20.97 0.55 8.54
N ASP A 395 20.22 0.28 7.46
CA ASP A 395 20.14 1.19 6.29
C ASP A 395 19.66 2.60 6.70
N LEU A 396 18.62 2.69 7.52
CA LEU A 396 18.08 3.97 8.00
C LEU A 396 19.08 4.73 8.87
N LYS A 397 19.85 4.05 9.72
CA LYS A 397 20.94 4.66 10.50
C LYS A 397 22.04 5.20 9.60
N ILE A 398 22.48 4.43 8.60
CA ILE A 398 23.47 4.89 7.61
C ILE A 398 22.98 6.15 6.90
N LEU A 399 21.74 6.13 6.40
CA LEU A 399 21.13 7.26 5.71
C LEU A 399 20.97 8.49 6.63
N TRP A 400 20.66 8.29 7.91
CA TRP A 400 20.48 9.39 8.85
C TRP A 400 21.82 9.98 9.31
N GLU A 401 22.77 9.15 9.73
CA GLU A 401 24.01 9.59 10.39
C GLU A 401 25.08 10.05 9.39
N LYS A 402 25.30 9.28 8.33
CA LYS A 402 26.36 9.54 7.33
C LYS A 402 25.77 10.13 6.04
N GLY A 403 24.60 9.64 5.64
CA GLY A 403 24.07 9.84 4.30
C GLY A 403 24.80 9.00 3.26
N VAL A 404 24.27 8.99 2.05
CA VAL A 404 24.83 8.25 0.91
C VAL A 404 24.99 9.20 -0.27
N LYS A 405 26.13 9.16 -0.95
CA LYS A 405 26.31 9.91 -2.21
C LYS A 405 25.39 9.35 -3.30
N VAL A 406 24.57 10.22 -3.87
CA VAL A 406 23.59 9.90 -4.92
C VAL A 406 23.68 10.95 -6.03
N PHE A 407 23.61 10.51 -7.27
CA PHE A 407 23.51 11.38 -8.44
C PHE A 407 22.04 11.70 -8.75
N ASP A 408 21.72 12.99 -8.86
CA ASP A 408 20.41 13.50 -9.25
C ASP A 408 20.39 13.79 -10.76
N ALA A 409 19.66 12.98 -11.53
CA ALA A 409 19.56 13.14 -12.97
C ALA A 409 18.73 14.36 -13.42
N HIS A 410 17.91 14.94 -12.55
CA HIS A 410 17.18 16.16 -12.86
C HIS A 410 18.07 17.41 -12.74
N GLN A 411 18.89 17.46 -11.69
CA GLN A 411 19.79 18.60 -11.43
C GLN A 411 21.20 18.38 -12.01
N ASN A 412 21.49 17.18 -12.50
CA ASN A 412 22.79 16.77 -13.04
C ASN A 412 23.96 16.99 -12.06
N GLU A 413 23.74 16.69 -10.78
CA GLU A 413 24.74 16.83 -9.72
C GLU A 413 24.69 15.70 -8.70
N THR A 414 25.82 15.48 -8.02
CA THR A 414 25.91 14.52 -6.93
C THR A 414 25.69 15.23 -5.60
N PHE A 415 24.86 14.65 -4.73
CA PHE A 415 24.59 15.17 -3.40
C PHE A 415 24.65 14.07 -2.35
N ASN A 416 24.67 14.46 -1.07
CA ASN A 416 24.62 13.52 0.03
C ASN A 416 23.17 13.32 0.48
N LEU A 417 22.57 12.21 0.06
CA LEU A 417 21.21 11.84 0.40
C LEU A 417 21.12 11.37 1.85
N ARG A 418 20.25 12.02 2.63
CA ARG A 418 19.80 11.53 3.93
C ARG A 418 18.32 11.17 3.88
N ALA A 419 17.91 10.23 4.72
CA ALA A 419 16.53 9.85 4.87
C ALA A 419 16.16 9.68 6.34
N MET A 420 14.88 9.83 6.66
CA MET A 420 14.35 9.57 7.99
C MET A 420 13.02 8.83 7.93
N LEU A 421 12.75 8.03 8.96
CA LEU A 421 11.41 7.50 9.21
C LEU A 421 10.56 8.62 9.82
N PHE A 422 9.58 9.11 9.07
CA PHE A 422 8.69 10.21 9.44
C PHE A 422 7.51 9.74 10.27
N CYS A 423 6.85 8.65 9.85
CA CYS A 423 5.76 8.06 10.61
C CYS A 423 5.61 6.56 10.29
N THR A 424 4.78 5.90 11.09
CA THR A 424 4.30 4.54 10.80
C THR A 424 2.80 4.59 10.53
N ILE A 425 2.33 3.83 9.55
CA ILE A 425 0.90 3.70 9.18
C ILE A 425 0.52 2.26 9.50
N GLN A 426 -0.22 2.08 10.59
CA GLN A 426 -0.50 0.74 11.12
C GLN A 426 -1.94 0.70 11.59
N ASP A 427 -2.58 -0.46 11.44
CA ASP A 427 -3.77 -0.74 12.22
C ASP A 427 -3.40 -0.94 13.69
N PHE A 428 -4.41 -1.01 14.57
CA PHE A 428 -4.15 -1.04 16.01
C PHE A 428 -3.38 -2.30 16.46
N PRO A 429 -3.68 -3.51 15.97
CA PRO A 429 -2.85 -4.71 16.17
C PRO A 429 -1.39 -4.57 15.70
N ALA A 430 -1.15 -4.17 14.45
CA ALA A 430 0.20 -4.03 13.90
C ALA A 430 1.00 -2.95 14.64
N TYR A 431 0.34 -1.87 15.07
CA TYR A 431 0.94 -0.86 15.93
C TYR A 431 1.49 -1.48 17.21
N GLY A 432 0.75 -2.36 17.87
CA GLY A 432 1.19 -3.02 19.10
C GLY A 432 2.43 -3.88 18.91
N ASN A 433 2.45 -4.66 17.83
CA ASN A 433 3.61 -5.48 17.45
C ASN A 433 4.84 -4.59 17.16
N LEU A 434 4.66 -3.52 16.38
CA LEU A 434 5.76 -2.67 15.93
C LEU A 434 6.34 -1.79 17.05
N SER A 435 5.49 -1.34 17.97
CA SER A 435 5.91 -0.49 19.10
C SER A 435 6.31 -1.27 20.35
N GLY A 436 6.05 -2.58 20.38
CA GLY A 436 6.10 -3.39 21.60
C GLY A 436 5.03 -3.00 22.64
N TYR A 437 4.10 -2.09 22.28
CA TYR A 437 3.08 -1.61 23.19
C TYR A 437 1.93 -2.61 23.31
N THR A 438 1.42 -2.77 24.52
CA THR A 438 0.27 -3.65 24.74
C THR A 438 -0.99 -2.99 24.18
N VAL A 439 -1.46 -3.41 23.01
CA VAL A 439 -2.68 -2.87 22.37
C VAL A 439 -3.98 -3.61 22.76
N LYS A 440 -3.91 -4.41 23.84
CA LYS A 440 -5.05 -5.17 24.40
C LYS A 440 -5.15 -4.96 25.91
N GLY A 441 -6.18 -5.49 26.57
CA GLY A 441 -6.30 -5.40 28.03
C GLY A 441 -6.87 -4.07 28.54
N LYS A 442 -6.47 -3.60 29.73
CA LYS A 442 -7.05 -2.40 30.38
C LYS A 442 -6.37 -1.08 29.96
N THR A 443 -5.10 -1.13 29.54
CA THR A 443 -4.23 0.03 29.25
C THR A 443 -3.64 -0.09 27.84
N ALA A 444 -4.52 -0.13 26.84
CA ALA A 444 -4.13 -0.32 25.44
C ALA A 444 -3.99 0.95 24.62
N CYS A 445 -4.45 2.08 25.13
CA CYS A 445 -4.37 3.32 24.36
C CYS A 445 -2.96 3.85 24.53
N PRO A 446 -2.14 3.94 23.47
CA PRO A 446 -0.78 4.45 23.59
C PRO A 446 -0.74 5.95 23.94
N ILE A 447 -1.86 6.66 23.76
CA ILE A 447 -1.98 8.09 24.09
C ILE A 447 -2.40 8.29 25.54
N CYS A 448 -3.41 7.55 25.99
CA CYS A 448 -3.96 7.71 27.34
C CYS A 448 -3.22 6.87 28.38
N GLU A 449 -2.50 5.85 27.95
CA GLU A 449 -1.74 4.92 28.78
C GLU A 449 -2.56 4.37 29.96
N ASP A 450 -2.11 4.60 31.18
CA ASP A 450 -2.75 4.17 32.42
C ASP A 450 -3.81 5.18 32.94
N ARG A 451 -3.88 6.38 32.35
CA ARG A 451 -4.78 7.46 32.74
C ARG A 451 -6.25 7.12 32.46
N ILE A 452 -6.52 6.30 31.45
CA ILE A 452 -7.87 5.82 31.12
C ILE A 452 -7.87 4.29 31.09
N LYS A 453 -8.42 3.70 32.16
CA LYS A 453 -8.54 2.25 32.29
C LYS A 453 -9.84 1.77 31.64
N GLY A 454 -9.73 0.77 30.78
CA GLY A 454 -10.89 0.13 30.18
C GLY A 454 -11.74 -0.64 31.20
N LYS A 455 -13.05 -0.61 31.03
CA LYS A 455 -14.02 -1.31 31.88
C LYS A 455 -14.36 -2.67 31.26
N TRP A 456 -14.28 -3.73 32.06
CA TRP A 456 -14.71 -5.05 31.62
C TRP A 456 -16.24 -5.12 31.55
N LEU A 457 -16.77 -5.43 30.37
CA LEU A 457 -18.19 -5.67 30.15
C LEU A 457 -18.48 -7.15 30.37
N LYS A 458 -19.08 -7.48 31.53
CA LYS A 458 -19.41 -8.86 31.92
C LYS A 458 -20.22 -9.60 30.85
N ASN A 459 -21.16 -8.91 30.19
CA ASN A 459 -22.05 -9.50 29.19
C ASN A 459 -21.33 -9.72 27.85
N SER A 460 -20.60 -8.76 27.30
CA SER A 460 -19.92 -8.98 26.01
C SER A 460 -18.60 -9.75 26.14
N LYS A 461 -18.08 -9.94 27.37
CA LYS A 461 -16.72 -10.42 27.65
C LYS A 461 -15.65 -9.60 26.90
N LYS A 462 -15.89 -8.30 26.75
CA LYS A 462 -15.00 -7.34 26.07
C LYS A 462 -14.65 -6.19 27.02
N ILE A 463 -13.60 -5.44 26.69
CA ILE A 463 -13.23 -4.23 27.42
C ILE A 463 -13.74 -3.01 26.65
N GLU A 464 -14.58 -2.20 27.29
CA GLU A 464 -15.08 -0.92 26.76
C GLU A 464 -14.17 0.24 27.19
N ARG A 465 -14.04 1.23 26.30
CA ARG A 465 -13.27 2.44 26.54
C ARG A 465 -13.98 3.63 25.93
N TRP A 466 -13.92 4.75 26.63
CA TRP A 466 -14.36 6.05 26.14
C TRP A 466 -13.10 6.88 25.88
N LEU A 467 -12.75 7.04 24.61
CA LEU A 467 -11.73 7.99 24.18
C LEU A 467 -12.45 9.34 24.00
N LYS A 468 -12.11 10.33 24.81
CA LYS A 468 -12.36 11.72 24.41
C LYS A 468 -11.28 12.05 23.40
N LEU A 469 -11.67 12.07 22.12
CA LEU A 469 -10.85 12.62 21.04
C LEU A 469 -10.83 14.15 21.14
#